data_AF-A0A3C0AFJ3-F1
#
_entry.id   AF-A0A3C0AFJ3-F1
#
_cell.length_a   1.000
_cell.length_b   1.000
_cell.length_c   1.000
_cell.angle_alpha   90.00
_cell.angle_beta   90.00
_cell.angle_gamma   90.00
#
_symmetry.space_group_name_H-M   'P 1'
#
loop_
_entity.id
_entity.type
_entity.pdbx_description
1 polymer ?
#
loop_
_entity_poly.entity_id
_entity_poly.type
_entity_poly.pdbx_seq_one_letter_code
_entity_poly.pdbx_strand_id
1 'polypeptide(L)'
;QTMAIKFREQPLSVYLGFQQPHAGREVIYFHGRNGNQILAHETGIKGLVGTVSLQPNSPQAMDESRYPITTIGIRKMLYQILKQWKEERAVDAGVAVKYFPDAKLGNMQCKVLQTSYPQQKQGIRFQMTRLYIDKETNLPVRVEQYDWPTRRNSQPELVEEYTYTNIRTNVGLTDADFDPKNPGYNF
;
A
#
# COMPACT_ATOMS: atom_id res chain seq x y z
N GLN A 1 -4.32 -6.65 -6.65
CA GLN A 1 -5.47 -5.77 -6.98
C GLN A 1 -4.94 -4.53 -7.67
N THR A 2 -5.70 -3.95 -8.60
CA THR A 2 -5.34 -2.72 -9.31
C THR A 2 -6.44 -1.69 -9.11
N MET A 3 -6.05 -0.45 -8.79
CA MET A 3 -6.97 0.65 -8.50
C MET A 3 -6.35 1.99 -8.87
N ALA A 4 -7.20 2.95 -9.22
CA ALA A 4 -6.84 4.36 -9.31
C ALA A 4 -6.95 4.99 -7.92
N ILE A 5 -5.98 5.85 -7.56
CA ILE A 5 -5.91 6.46 -6.24
C ILE A 5 -5.89 7.98 -6.40
N LYS A 6 -6.79 8.67 -5.69
CA LYS A 6 -6.60 10.08 -5.32
C LYS A 6 -6.21 10.12 -3.85
N PHE A 7 -5.16 10.85 -3.53
CA PHE A 7 -4.58 10.89 -2.19
C PHE A 7 -4.17 12.31 -1.82
N ARG A 8 -4.62 12.77 -0.66
CA ARG A 8 -4.22 14.03 -0.05
C ARG A 8 -3.82 13.76 1.40
N GLU A 9 -2.67 14.28 1.81
CA GLU A 9 -2.14 14.00 3.15
C GLU A 9 -2.85 14.76 4.28
N GLN A 10 -3.24 16.01 4.03
CA GLN A 10 -3.81 16.89 5.05
C GLN A 10 -5.06 17.63 4.53
N PRO A 11 -6.25 17.41 5.14
CA PRO A 11 -6.53 16.25 5.99
C PRO A 11 -6.31 14.95 5.19
N LEU A 12 -6.03 13.83 5.89
CA LEU A 12 -5.87 12.55 5.21
C LEU A 12 -7.17 12.22 4.46
N SER A 13 -7.11 12.25 3.14
CA SER A 13 -8.25 12.00 2.26
C SER A 13 -7.83 11.05 1.15
N VAL A 14 -8.64 10.02 0.94
CA VAL A 14 -8.34 8.92 0.03
C VAL A 14 -9.60 8.61 -0.77
N TYR A 15 -9.47 8.53 -2.07
CA TYR A 15 -10.43 7.89 -2.95
C TYR A 15 -9.73 6.76 -3.70
N LEU A 16 -10.37 5.59 -3.72
CA LEU A 16 -9.94 4.41 -4.45
C LEU A 16 -11.03 4.03 -5.46
N GLY A 17 -10.68 4.01 -6.74
CA GLY A 17 -11.52 3.44 -7.80
C GLY A 17 -10.94 2.11 -8.24
N PHE A 18 -11.59 1.00 -7.91
CA PHE A 18 -11.07 -0.35 -8.17
C PHE A 18 -11.28 -0.72 -9.65
N GLN A 19 -10.25 -1.34 -10.24
CA GLN A 19 -10.25 -1.80 -11.62
C GLN A 19 -10.29 -3.33 -11.69
N GLN A 20 -9.43 -4.02 -10.95
CA GLN A 20 -9.41 -5.48 -10.90
C GLN A 20 -9.03 -5.99 -9.50
N PRO A 21 -9.66 -7.09 -9.03
CA PRO A 21 -10.76 -7.82 -9.66
C PRO A 21 -12.15 -7.16 -9.44
N HIS A 22 -12.23 -6.13 -8.59
CA HIS A 22 -13.48 -5.49 -8.18
C HIS A 22 -13.81 -4.25 -9.02
N ALA A 23 -13.87 -4.41 -10.35
CA ALA A 23 -14.14 -3.29 -11.26
C ALA A 23 -15.40 -2.50 -10.87
N GLY A 24 -15.24 -1.20 -10.65
CA GLY A 24 -16.33 -0.28 -10.31
C GLY A 24 -16.63 -0.15 -8.81
N ARG A 25 -15.99 -0.95 -7.93
CA ARG A 25 -16.00 -0.67 -6.49
C ARG A 25 -15.31 0.67 -6.24
N GLU A 26 -15.92 1.52 -5.41
CA GLU A 26 -15.38 2.81 -5.03
C GLU A 26 -15.32 2.95 -3.52
N VAL A 27 -14.24 3.56 -3.03
CA VAL A 27 -13.99 3.71 -1.60
C VAL A 27 -13.50 5.11 -1.30
N ILE A 28 -14.15 5.80 -0.35
CA ILE A 28 -13.76 7.12 0.14
C ILE A 28 -13.44 7.04 1.63
N TYR A 29 -12.32 7.64 2.02
CA TYR A 29 -12.02 7.98 3.40
C TYR A 29 -11.65 9.45 3.50
N PHE A 30 -12.25 10.16 4.45
CA PHE A 30 -11.92 11.56 4.73
C PHE A 30 -11.77 11.73 6.24
N HIS A 31 -10.55 12.00 6.70
CA HIS A 31 -10.27 12.22 8.12
C HIS A 31 -11.02 13.45 8.66
N GLY A 32 -11.77 13.26 9.73
CA GLY A 32 -12.63 14.29 10.34
C GLY A 32 -14.04 14.38 9.74
N ARG A 33 -14.40 13.54 8.76
CA ARG A 33 -15.75 13.45 8.19
C ARG A 33 -16.31 12.03 8.31
N ASN A 34 -17.62 11.88 8.12
CA ASN A 34 -18.32 10.58 8.12
C ASN A 34 -18.03 9.72 9.35
N GLY A 35 -17.79 10.34 10.52
CA GLY A 35 -17.39 9.63 11.74
C GLY A 35 -16.06 8.89 11.64
N ASN A 36 -15.13 9.35 10.79
CA ASN A 36 -13.87 8.66 10.44
C ASN A 36 -14.09 7.26 9.84
N GLN A 37 -15.24 7.01 9.24
CA GLN A 37 -15.55 5.78 8.56
C GLN A 37 -15.14 5.85 7.09
N ILE A 38 -14.89 4.66 6.55
CA ILE A 38 -14.83 4.41 5.12
C ILE A 38 -16.25 4.41 4.59
N LEU A 39 -16.47 5.10 3.47
CA LEU A 39 -17.65 4.90 2.63
C LEU A 39 -17.24 3.96 1.50
N ALA A 40 -17.90 2.82 1.38
CA ALA A 40 -17.64 1.84 0.32
C ALA A 40 -18.91 1.63 -0.51
N HIS A 41 -18.77 1.77 -1.82
CA HIS A 41 -19.78 1.42 -2.79
C HIS A 41 -19.30 0.19 -3.55
N GLU A 42 -20.11 -0.87 -3.55
CA GLU A 42 -19.84 -2.13 -4.22
C GLU A 42 -20.64 -2.25 -5.52
N THR A 43 -20.21 -3.13 -6.42
CA THR A 43 -20.93 -3.38 -7.69
C THR A 43 -21.70 -4.70 -7.68
N GLY A 44 -22.55 -4.89 -8.69
CA GLY A 44 -23.36 -6.11 -8.84
C GLY A 44 -24.45 -6.21 -7.78
N ILE A 45 -24.79 -7.43 -7.35
CA ILE A 45 -25.84 -7.66 -6.34
C ILE A 45 -25.54 -6.91 -5.03
N LYS A 46 -24.26 -6.79 -4.66
CA LYS A 46 -23.85 -6.03 -3.46
C LYS A 46 -24.13 -4.53 -3.58
N GLY A 47 -24.14 -3.98 -4.80
CA GLY A 47 -24.45 -2.56 -5.05
C GLY A 47 -25.91 -2.19 -4.77
N LEU A 48 -26.83 -3.16 -4.71
CA LEU A 48 -28.23 -2.91 -4.35
C LEU A 48 -28.40 -2.45 -2.89
N VAL A 49 -27.42 -2.73 -2.03
CA VAL A 49 -27.40 -2.27 -0.64
C VAL A 49 -27.00 -0.79 -0.55
N GLY A 50 -26.54 -0.20 -1.65
CA GLY A 50 -26.01 1.15 -1.70
C GLY A 50 -24.67 1.28 -0.96
N THR A 51 -24.30 2.53 -0.68
CA THR A 51 -23.07 2.86 0.02
C THR A 51 -23.12 2.43 1.49
N VAL A 52 -22.13 1.64 1.92
CA VAL A 52 -21.97 1.20 3.31
C VAL A 52 -20.89 2.00 4.03
N SER A 53 -21.09 2.21 5.34
CA SER A 53 -20.09 2.84 6.22
C SER A 53 -19.37 1.80 7.05
N LEU A 54 -18.04 1.78 7.01
CA LEU A 54 -17.21 0.80 7.72
C LEU A 54 -16.13 1.49 8.54
N GLN A 55 -15.88 0.99 9.75
CA GLN A 55 -14.69 1.40 10.49
C GLN A 55 -13.42 0.95 9.74
N PRO A 56 -12.37 1.79 9.62
CA PRO A 56 -11.19 1.43 8.82
C PRO A 56 -10.47 0.15 9.23
N ASN A 57 -10.57 -0.24 10.51
CA ASN A 57 -9.96 -1.46 11.06
C ASN A 57 -10.97 -2.61 11.23
N SER A 58 -12.21 -2.46 10.74
CA SER A 58 -13.21 -3.53 10.83
C SER A 58 -12.78 -4.74 10.00
N PRO A 59 -13.16 -5.98 10.38
CA PRO A 59 -12.81 -7.17 9.60
C PRO A 59 -13.20 -7.05 8.13
N GLN A 60 -14.37 -6.50 7.82
CA GLN A 60 -14.82 -6.28 6.44
C GLN A 60 -13.95 -5.27 5.67
N ALA A 61 -13.53 -4.17 6.30
CA ALA A 61 -12.65 -3.19 5.65
C ALA A 61 -11.22 -3.73 5.42
N MET A 62 -10.81 -4.72 6.23
CA MET A 62 -9.48 -5.31 6.23
C MET A 62 -9.41 -6.64 5.46
N ASP A 63 -10.54 -7.19 5.00
CA ASP A 63 -10.65 -8.55 4.44
C ASP A 63 -9.62 -8.82 3.31
N GLU A 64 -9.38 -7.81 2.49
CA GLU A 64 -8.47 -7.89 1.34
C GLU A 64 -7.21 -7.01 1.50
N SER A 65 -6.93 -6.51 2.71
CA SER A 65 -5.78 -5.63 2.98
C SER A 65 -5.09 -5.93 4.31
N ARG A 66 -3.76 -5.97 4.32
CA ARG A 66 -2.96 -6.12 5.54
C ARG A 66 -2.94 -4.86 6.42
N TYR A 67 -3.30 -3.71 5.86
CA TYR A 67 -3.26 -2.43 6.55
C TYR A 67 -4.53 -1.62 6.28
N PRO A 68 -5.00 -0.84 7.27
CA PRO A 68 -6.18 -0.01 7.08
C PRO A 68 -5.89 1.12 6.09
N ILE A 69 -6.93 1.61 5.41
CA ILE A 69 -6.81 2.71 4.44
C ILE A 69 -6.14 3.96 5.03
N THR A 70 -6.21 4.13 6.34
CA THR A 70 -5.56 5.23 7.07
C THR A 70 -4.03 5.18 7.02
N THR A 71 -3.44 4.07 6.57
CA THR A 71 -1.99 3.89 6.40
C THR A 71 -1.52 4.00 4.96
N ILE A 72 -2.43 4.23 4.00
CA ILE A 72 -2.08 4.35 2.58
C ILE A 72 -1.17 5.56 2.32
N GLY A 73 -0.39 5.46 1.25
CA GLY A 73 0.45 6.53 0.74
C GLY A 73 1.95 6.24 0.85
N ILE A 74 2.70 6.78 -0.11
CA ILE A 74 4.14 6.59 -0.29
C ILE A 74 4.92 6.95 0.98
N ARG A 75 4.58 8.06 1.64
CA ARG A 75 5.26 8.50 2.86
C ARG A 75 5.07 7.51 4.01
N LYS A 76 3.84 7.03 4.24
CA LYS A 76 3.54 6.07 5.31
C LYS A 76 4.20 4.73 5.06
N MET A 77 4.17 4.24 3.82
CA MET A 77 4.93 3.06 3.39
C MET A 77 6.41 3.21 3.72
N LEU A 78 7.04 4.33 3.31
CA LEU A 78 8.45 4.58 3.59
C LEU A 78 8.75 4.59 5.10
N TYR A 79 7.93 5.26 5.91
CA TYR A 79 8.10 5.26 7.37
C TYR A 79 8.02 3.87 7.98
N GLN A 80 7.12 3.00 7.51
CA GLN A 80 7.03 1.63 8.00
C GLN A 80 8.30 0.84 7.69
N ILE A 81 8.86 0.99 6.48
CA ILE A 81 10.11 0.32 6.09
C ILE A 81 11.31 0.86 6.87
N LEU A 82 11.40 2.18 7.06
CA LEU A 82 12.46 2.77 7.89
C LEU A 82 12.37 2.32 9.34
N LYS A 83 11.15 2.23 9.90
CA LYS A 83 10.93 1.71 11.24
C LYS A 83 11.37 0.24 11.34
N GLN A 84 10.92 -0.59 10.40
CA GLN A 84 11.30 -2.01 10.33
C GLN A 84 12.83 -2.16 10.28
N TRP A 85 13.51 -1.53 9.32
CA TRP A 85 14.97 -1.65 9.20
C TRP A 85 15.72 -1.11 10.42
N LYS A 86 15.20 -0.08 11.10
CA LYS A 86 15.79 0.43 12.35
C LYS A 86 15.69 -0.60 13.47
N GLU A 87 14.55 -1.29 13.59
CA GLU A 87 14.32 -2.34 14.59
C GLU A 87 15.17 -3.58 14.27
N GLU A 88 15.19 -4.03 13.01
CA GLU A 88 15.95 -5.20 12.59
C GLU A 88 17.47 -5.00 12.73
N ARG A 89 17.97 -3.77 12.54
CA ARG A 89 19.39 -3.45 12.75
C ARG A 89 19.85 -3.65 14.21
N ALA A 90 18.93 -3.62 15.16
CA ALA A 90 19.24 -3.90 16.57
C ALA A 90 19.37 -5.41 16.87
N VAL A 91 19.04 -6.28 15.91
CA VAL A 91 19.12 -7.73 16.04
C VAL A 91 20.35 -8.24 15.30
N ASP A 92 21.23 -8.96 15.99
CA ASP A 92 22.34 -9.67 15.34
C ASP A 92 21.81 -10.91 14.59
N ALA A 93 21.25 -10.69 13.41
CA ALA A 93 20.64 -11.71 12.56
C ALA A 93 21.43 -12.01 11.27
N GLY A 94 22.59 -11.39 11.09
CA GLY A 94 23.42 -11.57 9.88
C GLY A 94 22.77 -10.99 8.62
N VAL A 95 22.29 -9.74 8.69
CA VAL A 95 21.67 -9.06 7.54
C VAL A 95 22.61 -9.00 6.34
N ALA A 96 22.11 -9.41 5.18
CA ALA A 96 22.75 -9.17 3.90
C ALA A 96 22.02 -8.04 3.17
N VAL A 97 22.77 -7.05 2.69
CA VAL A 97 22.24 -5.91 1.93
C VAL A 97 22.73 -6.01 0.49
N LYS A 98 21.81 -5.90 -0.47
CA LYS A 98 22.13 -5.75 -1.89
C LYS A 98 21.56 -4.44 -2.41
N TYR A 99 22.35 -3.78 -3.24
CA TYR A 99 21.95 -2.56 -3.94
C TYR A 99 21.98 -2.82 -5.44
N PHE A 100 20.86 -2.59 -6.11
CA PHE A 100 20.73 -2.71 -7.56
C PHE A 100 20.48 -1.30 -8.13
N PRO A 101 21.49 -0.66 -8.73
CA PRO A 101 21.36 0.74 -9.19
C PRO A 101 20.50 0.92 -10.44
N ASP A 102 20.27 -0.16 -11.20
CA ASP A 102 19.68 -0.14 -12.54
C ASP A 102 18.65 -1.28 -12.73
N ALA A 103 17.66 -1.34 -11.83
CA ALA A 103 16.54 -2.25 -11.97
C ALA A 103 15.45 -1.66 -12.87
N LYS A 104 14.67 -2.52 -13.52
CA LYS A 104 13.48 -2.12 -14.29
C LYS A 104 12.22 -2.54 -13.55
N LEU A 105 11.26 -1.62 -13.44
CA LEU A 105 9.91 -1.88 -12.94
C LEU A 105 8.89 -1.45 -13.99
N GLY A 106 8.48 -2.39 -14.84
CA GLY A 106 7.75 -2.05 -16.07
C GLY A 106 8.58 -1.10 -16.92
N ASN A 107 8.07 0.12 -17.12
CA ASN A 107 8.77 1.18 -17.86
C ASN A 107 9.64 2.09 -16.97
N MET A 108 9.57 1.96 -15.64
CA MET A 108 10.35 2.79 -14.70
C MET A 108 11.76 2.23 -14.52
N GLN A 109 12.74 3.14 -14.44
CA GLN A 109 14.10 2.82 -14.01
C GLN A 109 14.21 3.06 -12.50
N CYS A 110 14.65 2.05 -11.76
CA CYS A 110 14.66 2.09 -10.30
C CYS A 110 16.03 1.75 -9.72
N LYS A 111 16.31 2.36 -8.57
CA LYS A 111 17.27 1.87 -7.58
C LYS A 111 16.54 0.90 -6.65
N VAL A 112 17.14 -0.24 -6.32
CA VAL A 112 16.55 -1.21 -5.40
C VAL A 112 17.48 -1.49 -4.23
N LEU A 113 16.96 -1.34 -3.03
CA LEU A 113 17.58 -1.80 -1.80
C LEU A 113 16.92 -3.10 -1.37
N GLN A 114 17.70 -4.15 -1.20
CA GLN A 114 17.22 -5.44 -0.69
C GLN A 114 17.93 -5.76 0.62
N THR A 115 17.17 -6.01 1.68
CA THR A 115 17.66 -6.66 2.91
C THR A 115 17.22 -8.12 2.90
N SER A 116 18.06 -9.02 3.38
CA SER A 116 17.69 -10.42 3.56
C SER A 116 18.43 -11.06 4.73
N TYR A 117 17.80 -12.05 5.35
CA TYR A 117 18.31 -12.71 6.55
C TYR A 117 18.46 -14.22 6.33
N PRO A 118 19.56 -14.83 6.79
CA PRO A 118 19.82 -16.26 6.60
C PRO A 118 19.00 -17.17 7.54
N GLN A 119 18.55 -16.63 8.67
CA GLN A 119 17.86 -17.39 9.72
C GLN A 119 16.81 -16.55 10.43
N GLN A 120 15.67 -17.16 10.76
CA GLN A 120 14.59 -16.49 11.47
C GLN A 120 15.02 -16.24 12.91
N LYS A 121 14.90 -14.99 13.35
CA LYS A 121 15.13 -14.57 14.73
C LYS A 121 13.97 -13.72 15.21
N GLN A 122 13.74 -13.73 16.53
CA GLN A 122 12.79 -12.80 17.13
C GLN A 122 13.17 -11.36 16.74
N GLY A 123 12.18 -10.57 16.30
CA GLY A 123 12.39 -9.22 15.80
C GLY A 123 12.65 -9.13 14.29
N ILE A 124 12.88 -10.25 13.59
CA ILE A 124 12.99 -10.30 12.13
C ILE A 124 11.73 -10.92 11.54
N ARG A 125 10.80 -10.06 11.09
CA ARG A 125 9.50 -10.51 10.58
C ARG A 125 9.59 -11.15 9.21
N PHE A 126 10.32 -10.51 8.28
CA PHE A 126 10.41 -10.94 6.90
C PHE A 126 11.80 -11.52 6.62
N GLN A 127 11.86 -12.55 5.79
CA GLN A 127 13.14 -13.10 5.34
C GLN A 127 13.84 -12.11 4.41
N MET A 128 13.08 -11.40 3.57
CA MET A 128 13.60 -10.40 2.64
C MET A 128 12.63 -9.24 2.45
N THR A 129 13.18 -8.03 2.34
CA THR A 129 12.45 -6.81 1.99
C THR A 129 13.14 -6.18 0.79
N ARG A 130 12.37 -5.75 -0.22
CA ARG A 130 12.88 -4.91 -1.31
C ARG A 130 12.14 -3.58 -1.34
N LEU A 131 12.90 -2.49 -1.43
CA LEU A 131 12.38 -1.14 -1.64
C LEU A 131 12.88 -0.63 -2.99
N TYR A 132 11.95 -0.31 -3.88
CA TYR A 132 12.22 0.25 -5.20
C TYR A 132 12.00 1.75 -5.16
N ILE A 133 13.01 2.48 -5.59
CA ILE A 133 13.03 3.94 -5.65
C ILE A 133 13.17 4.34 -7.10
N ASP A 134 12.18 5.06 -7.63
CA ASP A 134 12.23 5.57 -8.99
C ASP A 134 13.41 6.55 -9.16
N LYS A 135 14.18 6.40 -10.25
CA LYS A 135 15.37 7.22 -10.50
C LYS A 135 15.01 8.65 -10.91
N GLU A 136 13.86 8.83 -11.54
CA GLU A 136 13.42 10.14 -12.02
C GLU A 136 12.89 11.00 -10.87
N THR A 137 11.92 10.47 -10.11
CA THR A 137 11.25 11.23 -9.04
C THR A 137 11.87 11.06 -7.66
N ASN A 138 12.75 10.06 -7.47
CA ASN A 138 13.25 9.62 -6.15
C ASN A 138 12.16 9.15 -5.17
N LEU A 139 10.94 8.89 -5.64
CA LEU A 139 9.88 8.36 -4.80
C LEU A 139 10.07 6.83 -4.60
N PRO A 140 9.79 6.31 -3.40
CA PRO A 140 9.70 4.87 -3.20
C PRO A 140 8.39 4.38 -3.84
N VAL A 141 8.51 3.75 -5.00
CA VAL A 141 7.38 3.37 -5.85
C VAL A 141 6.92 1.94 -5.63
N ARG A 142 7.76 1.09 -5.03
CA ARG A 142 7.35 -0.27 -4.66
C ARG A 142 8.03 -0.78 -3.41
N VAL A 143 7.29 -1.57 -2.64
CA VAL A 143 7.84 -2.46 -1.63
C VAL A 143 7.41 -3.90 -1.92
N GLU A 144 8.33 -4.85 -1.72
CA GLU A 144 8.06 -6.28 -1.67
C GLU A 144 8.55 -6.82 -0.31
N GLN A 145 7.72 -7.62 0.35
CA GLN A 145 8.05 -8.32 1.59
C GLN A 145 7.90 -9.83 1.37
N TYR A 146 8.94 -10.58 1.71
CA TYR A 146 8.98 -12.02 1.55
C TYR A 146 9.07 -12.70 2.92
N ASP A 147 8.19 -13.67 3.16
CA ASP A 147 8.17 -14.46 4.38
C ASP A 147 9.22 -15.57 4.36
N TRP A 148 9.47 -16.13 5.53
CA TRP A 148 10.35 -17.25 5.73
C TRP A 148 9.86 -18.49 4.98
N PRO A 149 10.76 -19.22 4.30
CA PRO A 149 10.39 -20.44 3.61
C PRO A 149 9.79 -21.46 4.59
N THR A 150 8.62 -22.02 4.26
CA THR A 150 7.95 -23.05 5.08
C THR A 150 8.60 -24.44 4.94
N ARG A 151 9.40 -24.64 3.88
CA ARG A 151 10.14 -25.89 3.63
C ARG A 151 11.64 -25.60 3.57
N ARG A 152 12.44 -26.56 4.04
CA ARG A 152 13.90 -26.44 3.97
C ARG A 152 14.34 -26.29 2.50
N ASN A 153 15.21 -25.32 2.24
CA ASN A 153 15.74 -24.99 0.91
C ASN A 153 14.70 -24.47 -0.12
N SER A 154 13.48 -24.08 0.29
CA SER A 154 12.58 -23.39 -0.63
C SER A 154 12.88 -21.89 -0.69
N GLN A 155 12.38 -21.23 -1.73
CA GLN A 155 12.50 -19.78 -1.86
C GLN A 155 11.59 -19.06 -0.85
N PRO A 156 11.96 -17.84 -0.41
CA PRO A 156 11.08 -16.95 0.34
C PRO A 156 9.79 -16.66 -0.44
N GLU A 157 8.66 -16.58 0.27
CA GLU A 157 7.35 -16.39 -0.35
C GLU A 157 6.93 -14.93 -0.31
N LEU A 158 6.52 -14.35 -1.44
CA LEU A 158 6.04 -12.96 -1.49
C LEU A 158 4.70 -12.85 -0.75
N VAL A 159 4.68 -12.08 0.34
CA VAL A 159 3.51 -11.91 1.19
C VAL A 159 2.91 -10.51 1.16
N GLU A 160 3.71 -9.50 0.75
CA GLU A 160 3.25 -8.13 0.54
C GLU A 160 3.91 -7.55 -0.71
N GLU A 161 3.12 -6.99 -1.61
CA GLU A 161 3.60 -6.19 -2.74
C GLU A 161 2.69 -4.96 -2.90
N TYR A 162 3.26 -3.77 -2.78
CA TYR A 162 2.56 -2.52 -3.03
C TYR A 162 3.32 -1.73 -4.09
N THR A 163 2.63 -1.30 -5.14
CA THR A 163 3.24 -0.60 -6.28
C THR A 163 2.44 0.65 -6.63
N TYR A 164 3.12 1.78 -6.68
CA TYR A 164 2.62 3.05 -7.19
C TYR A 164 3.15 3.24 -8.61
N THR A 165 2.26 3.50 -9.55
CA THR A 165 2.59 3.80 -10.95
C THR A 165 1.85 5.04 -11.40
N ASN A 166 2.30 5.68 -12.49
CA ASN A 166 1.66 6.87 -13.07
C ASN A 166 1.45 8.01 -12.04
N ILE A 167 2.43 8.21 -11.15
CA ILE A 167 2.33 9.15 -10.04
C ILE A 167 2.33 10.59 -10.58
N ARG A 168 1.37 11.39 -10.11
CA ARG A 168 1.35 12.83 -10.31
C ARG A 168 1.21 13.52 -8.96
N THR A 169 2.15 14.42 -8.64
CA THR A 169 2.16 15.16 -7.37
C THR A 169 1.54 16.55 -7.56
N ASN A 170 1.02 17.12 -6.48
CA ASN A 170 0.55 18.52 -6.45
C ASN A 170 -0.54 18.86 -7.49
N VAL A 171 -1.44 17.91 -7.77
CA VAL A 171 -2.48 18.05 -8.81
C VAL A 171 -3.70 18.89 -8.38
N GLY A 172 -3.64 19.57 -7.24
CA GLY A 172 -4.70 20.48 -6.79
C GLY A 172 -6.00 19.80 -6.30
N LEU A 173 -5.91 18.61 -5.70
CA LEU A 173 -7.08 17.90 -5.15
C LEU A 173 -7.80 18.72 -4.08
N THR A 174 -9.13 18.78 -4.19
CA THR A 174 -10.02 19.51 -3.28
C THR A 174 -10.89 18.55 -2.46
N ASP A 175 -11.71 19.08 -1.55
CA ASP A 175 -12.65 18.25 -0.80
C ASP A 175 -13.68 17.56 -1.69
N ALA A 176 -14.02 18.14 -2.83
CA ALA A 176 -14.95 17.56 -3.79
C ALA A 176 -14.41 16.24 -4.38
N ASP A 177 -13.08 16.05 -4.44
CA ASP A 177 -12.47 14.80 -4.89
C ASP A 177 -12.68 13.63 -3.90
N PHE A 178 -13.15 13.92 -2.69
CA PHE A 178 -13.36 12.96 -1.61
C PHE A 178 -14.78 13.05 -1.04
N ASP A 179 -15.72 13.51 -1.86
CA ASP A 179 -17.14 13.60 -1.52
C ASP A 179 -17.91 12.49 -2.26
N PRO A 180 -18.68 11.63 -1.55
CA PRO A 180 -19.54 10.65 -2.21
C PRO A 180 -20.59 11.30 -3.14
N LYS A 181 -20.90 12.59 -2.98
CA LYS A 181 -21.81 13.33 -3.88
C LYS A 181 -21.15 13.83 -5.16
N ASN A 182 -19.87 13.54 -5.37
CA ASN A 182 -19.20 13.94 -6.60
C ASN A 182 -19.88 13.23 -7.80
N PRO A 183 -20.38 13.98 -8.81
CA PRO A 183 -21.12 13.40 -9.93
C PRO A 183 -20.28 12.49 -10.84
N GLY A 184 -18.95 12.48 -10.67
CA GLY A 184 -18.06 11.56 -11.37
C GLY A 184 -17.90 10.20 -10.69
N TYR A 185 -18.52 9.97 -9.52
CA TYR A 185 -18.48 8.70 -8.78
C TYR A 185 -19.88 8.06 -8.74
N ASN A 186 -19.94 6.77 -8.40
CA ASN A 186 -21.15 5.93 -8.42
C ASN A 186 -21.75 5.69 -7.02
N PHE A 187 -21.39 6.50 -6.02
CA PHE A 187 -21.81 6.31 -4.62
C PHE A 187 -23.33 6.44 -4.40
#